data_AF-A0A498NAQ5-F1
#
_entry.id   AF-A0A498NAQ5-F1
#
_cell.length_a   1.000
_cell.length_b   1.000
_cell.length_c   1.000
_cell.angle_alpha   90.00
_cell.angle_beta   90.00
_cell.angle_gamma   90.00
#
_symmetry.space_group_name_H-M   'P 1'
#
loop_
_entity.id
_entity.type
_entity.pdbx_description
1 polymer ?
#
loop_
_entity_poly.entity_id
_entity_poly.type
_entity_poly.pdbx_seq_one_letter_code
_entity_poly.pdbx_strand_id
1 'polypeptide(L)'
;MLECFLEQQTILATLMSKNLRRGTEVHTLSEVDISNAEDIVKVMTPIKIASTMMCEEEQPTVSVIAPLQAKLQKHLKPCKDDTEMTREMKSMMAADFSCQYKNSRDVLLKDEMHPAKKLTQYNRAMDLPFGNSVRQVPETCPLSSS
;
A
#
# COMPACT_ATOMS: atom_id res chain seq x y z
N MET A 1 -0.04 0.64 -18.33
CA MET A 1 -0.57 -0.13 -19.48
C MET A 1 -1.97 -0.65 -19.17
N LEU A 2 -2.17 -1.52 -18.17
CA LEU A 2 -3.50 -2.06 -17.82
C LEU A 2 -4.54 -0.98 -17.44
N GLU A 3 -4.17 0.00 -16.60
CA GLU A 3 -5.01 1.14 -16.23
C GLU A 3 -5.54 1.89 -17.48
N CYS A 4 -4.63 2.27 -18.38
CA CYS A 4 -4.97 2.92 -19.66
C CYS A 4 -5.84 2.02 -20.57
N PHE A 5 -5.59 0.71 -20.58
CA PHE A 5 -6.42 -0.22 -21.35
C PHE A 5 -7.86 -0.27 -20.83
N LEU A 6 -8.07 -0.31 -19.50
CA LEU A 6 -9.39 -0.29 -18.89
C LEU A 6 -10.15 1.02 -19.19
N GLU A 7 -9.44 2.15 -19.16
CA GLU A 7 -10.00 3.45 -19.58
C GLU A 7 -10.42 3.43 -21.06
N GLN A 8 -9.57 2.90 -21.94
CA GLN A 8 -9.85 2.78 -23.37
C GLN A 8 -11.07 1.90 -23.65
N GLN A 9 -11.25 0.79 -22.91
CA GLN A 9 -12.43 -0.06 -23.04
C GLN A 9 -13.73 0.70 -22.71
N THR A 10 -13.71 1.51 -21.66
CA THR A 10 -14.88 2.33 -21.26
C THR A 10 -15.22 3.37 -22.32
N ILE A 11 -14.20 4.01 -22.90
CA ILE A 11 -14.37 4.97 -24.00
C ILE A 11 -14.95 4.27 -25.24
N LEU A 12 -14.40 3.11 -25.63
CA LEU A 12 -14.89 2.33 -26.76
C LEU A 12 -16.34 1.87 -26.55
N ALA A 13 -16.69 1.33 -25.39
CA ALA A 13 -18.06 0.93 -25.06
C ALA A 13 -19.04 2.11 -25.17
N THR A 14 -18.64 3.28 -24.65
CA THR A 14 -19.43 4.51 -24.74
C THR A 14 -19.61 4.97 -26.19
N LEU A 15 -18.58 4.90 -27.03
CA LEU A 15 -18.66 5.25 -28.45
C LEU A 15 -19.53 4.27 -29.24
N MET A 16 -19.39 2.97 -29.00
CA MET A 16 -20.14 1.92 -29.70
C MET A 16 -21.64 1.93 -29.35
N SER A 17 -22.00 2.41 -28.15
CA SER A 17 -23.41 2.63 -27.78
C SER A 17 -24.12 3.69 -28.65
N LYS A 18 -23.37 4.52 -29.40
CA LYS A 18 -23.85 5.70 -30.13
C LYS A 18 -23.80 5.58 -31.67
N ASN A 19 -23.92 4.38 -32.27
CA ASN A 19 -24.17 4.10 -33.72
C ASN A 19 -23.03 3.50 -34.57
N LEU A 20 -22.41 2.35 -34.22
CA LEU A 20 -21.53 1.64 -35.16
C LEU A 20 -21.73 0.10 -35.13
N ARG A 21 -22.89 -0.38 -35.57
CA ARG A 21 -23.01 -1.80 -35.97
C ARG A 21 -22.64 -1.95 -37.44
N ARG A 22 -21.36 -2.16 -37.71
CA ARG A 22 -20.97 -2.90 -38.92
C ARG A 22 -19.66 -3.68 -38.70
N GLY A 23 -19.82 -4.94 -38.28
CA GLY A 23 -18.98 -6.03 -38.79
C GLY A 23 -17.65 -6.36 -38.11
N THR A 24 -17.42 -6.03 -36.85
CA THR A 24 -16.20 -6.46 -36.16
C THR A 24 -16.56 -7.19 -34.88
N GLU A 25 -16.26 -8.48 -34.81
CA GLU A 25 -16.04 -9.14 -33.52
C GLU A 25 -14.87 -8.43 -32.85
N VAL A 26 -15.17 -7.42 -32.06
CA VAL A 26 -14.23 -6.88 -31.10
C VAL A 26 -14.05 -8.02 -30.09
N HIS A 27 -12.87 -8.62 -30.05
CA HIS A 27 -12.49 -9.51 -28.94
C HIS A 27 -12.46 -8.68 -27.66
N THR A 28 -13.64 -8.45 -27.10
CA THR A 28 -13.84 -7.82 -25.81
C THR A 28 -13.49 -8.86 -24.76
N LEU A 29 -12.66 -8.48 -23.79
CA LEU A 29 -12.40 -9.27 -22.60
C LEU A 29 -13.71 -9.69 -21.93
N SER A 30 -13.76 -10.86 -21.30
CA SER A 30 -14.92 -11.23 -20.51
C SER A 30 -15.07 -10.30 -19.29
N GLU A 31 -16.26 -10.23 -18.70
CA GLU A 31 -16.47 -9.45 -17.46
C GLU A 31 -15.52 -9.91 -16.33
N VAL A 32 -15.21 -11.20 -16.31
CA VAL A 32 -14.25 -11.79 -15.36
C VAL A 32 -12.84 -11.25 -15.61
N ASP A 33 -12.40 -11.20 -16.87
CA ASP A 33 -11.08 -10.66 -17.23
C ASP A 33 -10.96 -9.16 -16.90
N ILE A 34 -12.06 -8.41 -17.07
CA ILE A 34 -12.12 -6.98 -16.70
C ILE A 34 -12.00 -6.82 -15.19
N SER A 35 -12.80 -7.56 -14.40
CA SER A 35 -12.73 -7.54 -12.94
C SER A 35 -11.34 -7.93 -12.43
N ASN A 36 -10.74 -8.97 -13.02
CA ASN A 36 -9.38 -9.39 -12.70
C ASN A 36 -8.36 -8.29 -12.99
N ALA A 37 -8.45 -7.63 -14.14
CA ALA A 37 -7.56 -6.52 -14.49
C ALA A 37 -7.70 -5.33 -13.54
N GLU A 38 -8.93 -4.98 -13.13
CA GLU A 38 -9.17 -3.95 -12.11
C GLU A 38 -8.52 -4.31 -10.78
N ASP A 39 -8.65 -5.56 -10.36
CA ASP A 39 -8.06 -6.06 -9.13
C ASP A 39 -6.52 -6.07 -9.16
N ILE A 40 -5.92 -6.44 -10.30
CA ILE A 40 -4.47 -6.29 -10.52
C ILE A 40 -4.05 -4.83 -10.38
N VAL A 41 -4.78 -3.90 -10.99
CA VAL A 41 -4.49 -2.46 -10.88
C VAL A 41 -4.54 -2.01 -9.42
N LYS A 42 -5.56 -2.42 -8.65
CA LYS A 42 -5.66 -2.11 -7.21
C LYS A 42 -4.44 -2.62 -6.43
N VAL A 43 -3.99 -3.85 -6.69
CA VAL A 43 -2.80 -4.42 -6.04
C VAL A 43 -1.54 -3.62 -6.41
N MET A 44 -1.39 -3.22 -7.66
CA MET A 44 -0.20 -2.53 -8.17
C MET A 44 -0.14 -1.05 -7.80
N THR A 45 -1.27 -0.38 -7.54
CA THR A 45 -1.31 1.08 -7.29
C THR A 45 -0.39 1.53 -6.14
N PRO A 46 -0.42 0.92 -4.95
CA PRO A 46 0.50 1.32 -3.86
C PRO A 46 1.97 1.10 -4.19
N ILE A 47 2.29 0.12 -5.04
CA ILE A 47 3.66 -0.17 -5.47
C ILE A 47 4.11 0.89 -6.47
N LYS A 48 3.28 1.23 -7.46
CA LYS A 48 3.52 2.33 -8.39
C LYS A 48 3.80 3.63 -7.64
N ILE A 49 2.96 3.97 -6.66
CA ILE A 49 3.13 5.17 -5.82
C ILE A 49 4.47 5.13 -5.07
N ALA A 50 4.76 4.03 -4.37
CA ALA A 50 5.99 3.89 -3.61
C ALA A 50 7.24 3.98 -4.50
N SER A 51 7.22 3.33 -5.67
CA SER A 51 8.31 3.41 -6.65
C SER A 51 8.48 4.82 -7.19
N THR A 52 7.40 5.51 -7.56
CA THR A 52 7.46 6.90 -8.02
C THR A 52 8.05 7.82 -6.95
N MET A 53 7.57 7.74 -5.70
CA MET A 53 8.12 8.53 -4.60
C MET A 53 9.63 8.28 -4.40
N MET A 54 10.07 7.02 -4.46
CA MET A 54 11.48 6.68 -4.29
C MET A 54 12.35 7.07 -5.49
N CYS A 55 11.76 7.21 -6.68
CA CYS A 55 12.46 7.73 -7.87
C CYS A 55 12.56 9.26 -7.88
N GLU A 56 11.60 9.96 -7.27
CA GLU A 56 11.59 11.42 -7.17
C GLU A 56 12.50 11.93 -6.05
N GLU A 57 12.74 11.11 -5.01
CA GLU A 57 13.59 11.47 -3.89
C GLU A 57 15.08 11.26 -4.22
N GLU A 58 15.89 12.33 -4.25
CA GLU A 58 17.32 12.24 -4.60
C GLU A 58 18.14 11.47 -3.54
N GLN A 59 17.79 11.61 -2.26
CA GLN A 59 18.48 10.99 -1.12
C GLN A 59 17.48 10.48 -0.08
N PRO A 60 16.76 9.37 -0.36
CA PRO A 60 15.80 8.81 0.57
C PRO A 60 16.48 8.32 1.84
N THR A 61 15.99 8.77 3.00
CA THR A 61 16.54 8.38 4.30
C THR A 61 15.97 7.04 4.78
N VAL A 62 16.71 6.35 5.65
CA VAL A 62 16.23 5.10 6.29
C VAL A 62 14.90 5.29 7.01
N SER A 63 14.69 6.47 7.62
CA SER A 63 13.44 6.83 8.30
C SER A 63 12.23 6.98 7.36
N VAL A 64 12.45 7.13 6.05
CA VAL A 64 11.39 7.11 5.02
C VAL A 64 11.27 5.70 4.41
N ILE A 65 12.41 5.07 4.09
CA ILE A 65 12.47 3.76 3.42
C ILE A 65 11.85 2.67 4.30
N ALA A 66 12.20 2.61 5.59
CA ALA A 66 11.75 1.51 6.47
C ALA A 66 10.23 1.52 6.69
N PRO A 67 9.57 2.66 6.99
CA PRO A 67 8.11 2.71 7.07
C PRO A 67 7.42 2.42 5.74
N LEU A 68 7.99 2.86 4.61
CA LEU A 68 7.44 2.56 3.29
C LEU A 68 7.50 1.06 2.99
N GLN A 69 8.63 0.41 3.28
CA GLN A 69 8.79 -1.03 3.16
C GLN A 69 7.76 -1.79 4.03
N ALA A 70 7.56 -1.37 5.28
CA ALA A 70 6.58 -1.99 6.16
C ALA A 70 5.14 -1.85 5.63
N LYS A 71 4.78 -0.67 5.08
CA LYS A 71 3.48 -0.45 4.43
C LYS A 71 3.27 -1.36 3.22
N LEU A 72 4.28 -1.50 2.36
CA LEU A 72 4.20 -2.39 1.19
C LEU A 72 4.09 -3.86 1.60
N GLN A 73 4.86 -4.31 2.59
CA GLN A 73 4.75 -5.68 3.12
C GLN A 73 3.37 -5.96 3.71
N LYS A 74 2.78 -5.00 4.41
CA LYS A 74 1.41 -5.12 4.92
C LYS A 74 0.39 -5.19 3.79
N HIS A 75 0.55 -4.37 2.74
CA HIS A 75 -0.33 -4.35 1.56
C HIS A 75 -0.29 -5.66 0.77
N LEU A 76 0.91 -6.25 0.63
CA LEU A 76 1.13 -7.52 -0.06
C LEU A 76 0.77 -8.76 0.77
N LYS A 77 0.35 -8.59 2.03
CA LYS A 77 -0.12 -9.72 2.83
C LYS A 77 -1.52 -10.13 2.34
N PRO A 78 -1.73 -11.40 1.96
CA PRO A 78 -3.06 -11.87 1.59
C PRO A 78 -4.08 -11.66 2.70
N CYS A 79 -5.29 -11.22 2.34
CA CYS A 79 -6.43 -11.06 3.24
C CYS A 79 -7.60 -11.96 2.83
N LYS A 80 -8.64 -12.00 3.68
CA LYS A 80 -9.83 -12.85 3.45
C LYS A 80 -10.71 -12.36 2.31
N ASP A 81 -10.66 -11.06 2.03
CA ASP A 81 -11.47 -10.40 0.99
C ASP A 81 -10.80 -10.48 -0.38
N ASP A 82 -9.59 -11.03 -0.47
CA ASP A 82 -8.88 -11.22 -1.73
C ASP A 82 -9.53 -12.31 -2.56
N THR A 83 -9.72 -12.01 -3.86
CA THR A 83 -9.98 -13.02 -4.89
C THR A 83 -8.82 -14.02 -4.96
N GLU A 84 -9.05 -15.20 -5.55
CA GLU A 84 -7.96 -16.19 -5.73
C GLU A 84 -6.75 -15.55 -6.43
N MET A 85 -7.01 -14.85 -7.53
CA MET A 85 -5.98 -14.19 -8.31
C MET A 85 -5.17 -13.16 -7.50
N THR A 86 -5.85 -12.28 -6.76
CA THR A 86 -5.16 -11.26 -5.97
C THR A 86 -4.39 -11.85 -4.81
N ARG A 87 -4.90 -12.92 -4.17
CA ARG A 87 -4.20 -13.65 -3.12
C ARG A 87 -2.92 -14.31 -3.65
N GLU A 88 -2.99 -14.98 -4.79
CA GLU A 88 -1.82 -15.61 -5.42
C GLU A 88 -0.80 -14.56 -5.82
N MET A 89 -1.24 -13.49 -6.49
CA MET A 89 -0.39 -12.37 -6.88
C MET A 89 0.30 -11.75 -5.67
N LYS A 90 -0.45 -11.38 -4.62
CA LYS A 90 0.10 -10.84 -3.37
C LYS A 90 1.10 -11.79 -2.71
N SER A 91 0.81 -13.09 -2.69
CA SER A 91 1.71 -14.10 -2.11
C SER A 91 3.04 -14.18 -2.85
N MET A 92 3.00 -14.25 -4.19
CA MET A 92 4.21 -14.25 -5.02
C MET A 92 5.02 -12.98 -4.84
N MET A 93 4.35 -11.82 -4.87
CA MET A 93 5.00 -10.53 -4.69
C MET A 93 5.59 -10.37 -3.28
N ALA A 94 4.91 -10.81 -2.23
CA ALA A 94 5.42 -10.77 -0.87
C ALA A 94 6.67 -11.64 -0.71
N ALA A 95 6.68 -12.83 -1.34
CA ALA A 95 7.85 -13.70 -1.35
C ALA A 95 9.05 -13.01 -2.02
N ASP A 96 8.83 -12.42 -3.20
CA ASP A 96 9.84 -11.67 -3.95
C ASP A 96 10.34 -10.44 -3.18
N PHE A 97 9.43 -9.63 -2.63
CA PHE A 97 9.77 -8.48 -1.79
C PHE A 97 10.54 -8.87 -0.52
N SER A 98 10.32 -10.06 0.02
CA SER A 98 11.02 -10.53 1.21
C SER A 98 12.43 -11.05 0.91
N CYS A 99 12.65 -11.64 -0.26
CA CYS A 99 13.94 -12.24 -0.62
C CYS A 99 14.96 -11.18 -1.03
N GLN A 100 14.55 -10.19 -1.84
CA GLN A 100 15.45 -9.16 -2.36
C GLN A 100 15.93 -8.19 -1.26
N TYR A 101 15.12 -7.96 -0.22
CA TYR A 101 15.41 -6.96 0.82
C TYR A 101 15.88 -7.55 2.17
N LYS A 102 16.19 -8.86 2.23
CA LYS A 102 16.90 -9.43 3.39
C LYS A 102 18.33 -8.90 3.47
N ASN A 103 19.02 -8.84 2.33
CA ASN A 103 20.41 -8.38 2.28
C ASN A 103 20.51 -6.84 2.47
N SER A 104 19.55 -6.08 1.96
CA SER A 104 19.57 -4.60 2.03
C SER A 104 19.22 -4.06 3.41
N ARG A 105 18.35 -4.73 4.18
CA ARG A 105 18.05 -4.35 5.57
C ARG A 105 19.28 -4.46 6.47
N ASP A 106 20.09 -5.49 6.28
CA ASP A 106 21.35 -5.63 7.01
C ASP A 106 22.35 -4.53 6.67
N VAL A 107 22.30 -3.95 5.46
CA VAL A 107 23.13 -2.81 5.07
C VAL A 107 22.61 -1.51 5.67
N LEU A 108 21.30 -1.26 5.59
CA LEU A 108 20.67 -0.04 6.13
C LEU A 108 20.78 0.03 7.66
N LEU A 109 20.71 -1.10 8.37
CA LEU A 109 20.85 -1.16 9.84
C LEU A 109 22.32 -1.08 10.31
N LYS A 110 23.30 -1.38 9.44
CA LYS A 110 24.72 -1.25 9.78
C LYS A 110 25.20 0.20 9.78
N ASP A 111 24.61 1.04 8.94
CA ASP A 111 24.94 2.47 8.85
C ASP A 111 24.36 3.29 10.02
N GLU A 112 23.29 2.79 10.66
CA GLU A 112 22.66 3.43 11.82
C GLU A 112 23.21 2.97 13.19
N MET A 113 24.36 2.29 13.26
CA MET A 113 24.99 1.93 14.54
C MET A 113 25.70 3.13 15.21
N HIS A 114 24.96 4.23 15.39
CA HIS A 114 25.15 5.21 16.46
C HIS A 114 23.94 5.15 17.40
N PRO A 115 24.12 5.26 18.73
CA PRO A 115 23.44 4.40 19.68
C PRO A 115 21.95 4.69 19.84
N ALA A 116 21.16 3.63 19.61
CA ALA A 116 19.99 3.18 20.36
C ALA A 116 19.46 4.14 21.44
N LYS A 117 18.23 4.66 21.26
CA LYS A 117 17.22 4.94 22.32
C LYS A 117 15.92 5.60 21.86
N LYS A 118 15.79 6.08 20.61
CA LYS A 118 14.58 6.84 20.18
C LYS A 118 13.46 6.03 19.52
N LEU A 119 13.73 4.86 18.95
CA LEU A 119 12.76 4.14 18.11
C LEU A 119 11.75 3.27 18.89
N THR A 120 12.02 2.92 20.14
CA THR A 120 11.09 2.12 20.97
C THR A 120 9.86 2.90 21.44
N GLN A 121 9.91 4.24 21.42
CA GLN A 121 8.77 5.07 21.83
C GLN A 121 7.73 5.24 20.72
N TYR A 122 8.15 5.22 19.44
CA TYR A 122 7.26 5.54 18.32
C TYR A 122 6.38 4.36 17.89
N ASN A 123 6.90 3.13 17.93
CA ASN A 123 6.12 1.93 17.60
C ASN A 123 5.01 1.63 18.62
N ARG A 124 5.12 2.14 19.85
CA ARG A 124 4.10 1.97 20.90
C ARG A 124 2.90 2.91 20.73
N ALA A 125 3.05 4.01 19.97
CA ALA A 125 1.99 5.01 19.77
C ALA A 125 1.00 4.64 18.65
N MET A 126 1.33 3.66 17.79
CA MET A 126 0.51 3.26 16.64
C MET A 126 -0.39 2.04 16.92
N ASP A 127 -0.38 1.49 18.14
CA ASP A 127 -1.20 0.34 18.57
C ASP A 127 -2.43 0.73 19.44
N LEU A 128 -2.83 2.01 19.48
CA LEU A 128 -4.04 2.41 20.20
C LEU A 128 -5.28 2.42 19.28
N PRO A 129 -6.37 1.72 19.64
CA PRO A 129 -7.62 1.77 18.90
C PRO A 129 -8.33 3.11 19.12
N PHE A 130 -8.82 3.70 18.03
CA PHE A 130 -9.84 4.75 18.10
C PHE A 130 -11.10 4.18 18.76
N GLY A 131 -11.50 4.73 19.92
CA GLY A 131 -12.83 4.45 20.47
C GLY A 131 -13.02 4.75 21.96
N ASN A 132 -13.72 5.85 22.23
CA ASN A 132 -14.57 6.16 23.40
C ASN A 132 -13.95 6.21 24.80
N SER A 133 -14.01 7.39 25.43
CA SER A 133 -15.12 7.77 26.33
C SER A 133 -14.67 8.77 27.41
N VAL A 134 -15.49 9.80 27.58
CA VAL A 134 -15.83 10.47 28.83
C VAL A 134 -14.80 11.40 29.49
N ARG A 135 -15.31 12.62 29.72
CA ARG A 135 -14.78 13.70 30.56
C ARG A 135 -14.27 13.17 31.90
N GLN A 136 -13.11 13.66 32.32
CA GLN A 136 -12.90 13.98 33.72
C GLN A 136 -12.00 15.21 33.85
N VAL A 137 -12.55 16.19 34.55
CA VAL A 137 -11.93 17.45 34.97
C VAL A 137 -10.78 17.12 35.94
N PRO A 138 -9.64 17.81 35.90
CA PRO A 138 -8.59 17.60 36.89
C PRO A 138 -8.97 18.27 38.21
N GLU A 139 -9.13 17.48 39.29
CA GLU A 139 -9.07 18.02 40.65
C GLU A 139 -7.66 18.52 40.93
N THR A 140 -7.57 19.81 41.23
CA THR A 140 -6.36 20.49 41.67
C THR A 140 -6.13 20.23 43.16
N CYS A 141 -5.01 19.61 43.52
CA CYS A 141 -4.45 19.74 44.87
C CYS A 141 -3.41 20.87 44.88
N PRO A 142 -3.50 21.87 45.77
CA PRO A 142 -2.35 22.64 46.17
C PRO A 142 -1.80 22.12 47.51
N LEU A 143 -0.51 21.79 47.50
CA LEU A 143 0.32 21.78 48.70
C LEU A 143 0.55 23.24 49.13
N SER A 144 0.27 23.58 50.39
CA SER A 144 1.32 23.93 51.37
C SER A 144 0.81 24.82 52.52
N SER A 145 1.44 24.59 53.66
CA SER A 145 1.93 25.59 54.62
C SER A 145 1.14 25.79 55.93
N SER A 146 1.91 25.55 57.01
CA SER A 146 1.76 25.91 58.44
C SER A 146 1.05 24.91 59.34
#